data_AF-A0A2E2CPK8-F1
#
_entry.id   AF-A0A2E2CPK8-F1
#
_cell.length_a   1.000
_cell.length_b   1.000
_cell.length_c   1.000
_cell.angle_alpha   90.00
_cell.angle_beta   90.00
_cell.angle_gamma   90.00
#
_symmetry.space_group_name_H-M   'P 1'
#
loop_
_entity.id
_entity.type
_entity.pdbx_description
1 polymer ?
#
loop_
_entity_poly.entity_id
_entity_poly.type
_entity_poly.pdbx_seq_one_letter_code
_entity_poly.pdbx_strand_id
1 'polypeptide(L)'
;MSTIIDLGKLRFLWRGAYSAGSSYELNDVVAYGGNSYVYINTLASSGNLPDNTTFWSQMSDGLSLKGDWDAGTTYTIGDLVNVSGIVYKNKQTSTNNEPPNATYWDVFIEGFKYKGTWSSATAYKVNDVAIQNGVNYICIQNHTNQDPPSGAYWNVFAEGFNDTGNWSSATAYQVNDLANLNGIIYKATADNTNQEPPNASYWVQFAAGFNWTGDYNAATAYKINDITKVSGIQYRCKLASTGNEPPNNTYWEEYVQGYNQTGAWSNATSYKLNDIATLNGIQYRAKAAHSNVEPPNSTNWEIWVEGLKWTGDYNGSTAYKINDLAKLNADIYRCKAAVTGTEPPDATYWELYSQALFNKGTWTGSTAYKKNDVVQHLGQTYQASSSHTSTSSFLTDFNTTGLWLRLSSGQYYRGGYSDATDYFKNDLVTTGSAPNLNLYMSVSDHTSNGANITDAAEVAQWYLLISGQFTTSSDFLAKAFFYGTMG
;
A
#
# COMPACT_ATOMS: atom_id res chain seq x y z
N MET A 1 65.68 -63.84 -34.14
CA MET A 1 65.85 -62.38 -33.94
C MET A 1 64.46 -61.76 -33.93
N SER A 2 63.99 -61.31 -32.77
CA SER A 2 62.78 -60.49 -32.69
C SER A 2 63.23 -59.04 -32.88
N THR A 3 62.85 -58.42 -33.98
CA THR A 3 63.04 -56.98 -34.21
C THR A 3 61.93 -56.26 -33.48
N ILE A 4 62.28 -55.59 -32.37
CA ILE A 4 61.40 -54.62 -31.74
C ILE A 4 61.38 -53.39 -32.66
N ILE A 5 60.24 -53.14 -33.29
CA ILE A 5 59.99 -51.88 -34.01
C ILE A 5 59.48 -50.90 -32.96
N ASP A 6 60.30 -49.91 -32.62
CA ASP A 6 59.85 -48.74 -31.86
C ASP A 6 59.02 -47.86 -32.81
N LEU A 7 57.73 -47.72 -32.50
CA LEU A 7 56.77 -46.94 -33.29
C LEU A 7 56.73 -45.46 -32.88
N GLY A 8 57.57 -45.04 -31.92
CA GLY A 8 57.52 -43.72 -31.32
C GLY A 8 56.22 -43.47 -30.54
N LYS A 9 56.02 -42.22 -30.10
CA LYS A 9 54.78 -41.79 -29.44
C LYS A 9 53.61 -41.77 -30.43
N LEU A 10 52.74 -42.78 -30.36
CA LEU A 10 51.53 -42.93 -31.19
C LEU A 10 50.37 -41.99 -30.82
N ARG A 11 50.51 -41.11 -29.83
CA ARG A 11 49.45 -40.21 -29.34
C ARG A 11 50.03 -38.84 -28.99
N PHE A 12 49.20 -37.80 -29.09
CA PHE A 12 49.55 -36.47 -28.60
C PHE A 12 49.77 -36.46 -27.08
N LEU A 13 50.87 -35.87 -26.63
CA LEU A 13 51.23 -35.77 -25.22
C LEU A 13 51.23 -34.31 -24.76
N TRP A 14 50.33 -33.94 -23.86
CA TRP A 14 50.34 -32.60 -23.26
C TRP A 14 51.54 -32.41 -22.34
N ARG A 15 52.39 -31.42 -22.66
CA ARG A 15 53.62 -31.07 -21.94
C ARG A 15 53.48 -29.83 -21.07
N GLY A 16 52.31 -29.21 -21.01
CA GLY A 16 52.08 -27.94 -20.29
C GLY A 16 52.49 -26.71 -21.11
N ALA A 17 52.84 -25.63 -20.43
CA ALA A 17 53.31 -24.41 -21.11
C ALA A 17 54.68 -24.63 -21.77
N TYR A 18 54.90 -23.99 -22.92
CA TYR A 18 56.19 -24.00 -23.61
C TYR A 18 57.30 -23.44 -22.71
N SER A 19 58.45 -24.11 -22.72
CA SER A 19 59.66 -23.72 -22.02
C SER A 19 60.85 -23.88 -22.94
N ALA A 20 61.59 -22.80 -23.18
CA ALA A 20 62.73 -22.80 -24.11
C ALA A 20 63.84 -23.79 -23.72
N GLY A 21 63.99 -24.11 -22.43
CA GLY A 21 64.97 -25.07 -21.93
C GLY A 21 64.55 -26.54 -22.08
N SER A 22 63.30 -26.82 -22.45
CA SER A 22 62.79 -28.18 -22.61
C SER A 22 63.02 -28.68 -24.03
N SER A 23 63.46 -29.93 -24.17
CA SER A 23 63.49 -30.63 -25.46
C SER A 23 62.12 -31.26 -25.73
N TYR A 24 61.59 -30.99 -26.92
CA TYR A 24 60.30 -31.49 -27.39
C TYR A 24 60.50 -32.47 -28.55
N GLU A 25 59.68 -33.50 -28.61
CA GLU A 25 59.70 -34.53 -29.64
C GLU A 25 58.35 -34.65 -30.34
N LEU A 26 58.32 -35.38 -31.46
CA LEU A 26 57.13 -35.53 -32.30
C LEU A 26 55.88 -35.87 -31.48
N ASN A 27 54.78 -35.15 -31.74
CA ASN A 27 53.48 -35.25 -31.07
C ASN A 27 53.40 -34.69 -29.62
N ASP A 28 54.45 -34.07 -29.10
CA ASP A 28 54.32 -33.27 -27.88
C ASP A 28 53.47 -32.02 -28.13
N VAL A 29 52.55 -31.71 -27.22
CA VAL A 29 51.65 -30.56 -27.31
C VAL A 29 51.94 -29.58 -26.17
N VAL A 30 52.08 -28.30 -26.48
CA VAL A 30 52.33 -27.24 -25.51
C VAL A 30 51.31 -26.11 -25.60
N ALA A 31 51.07 -25.41 -24.50
CA ALA A 31 50.46 -24.08 -24.50
C ALA A 31 51.51 -23.02 -24.83
N TYR A 32 51.18 -22.10 -25.74
CA TYR A 32 51.98 -20.91 -26.01
C TYR A 32 51.04 -19.75 -26.34
N GLY A 33 51.06 -18.71 -25.51
CA GLY A 33 50.03 -17.68 -25.51
C GLY A 33 48.65 -18.25 -25.18
N GLY A 34 47.65 -17.90 -26.00
CA GLY A 34 46.30 -18.47 -25.92
C GLY A 34 46.16 -19.83 -26.59
N ASN A 35 47.10 -20.21 -27.45
CA ASN A 35 46.96 -21.32 -28.38
C ASN A 35 47.65 -22.59 -27.88
N SER A 36 47.26 -23.73 -28.47
CA SER A 36 47.98 -24.99 -28.31
C SER A 36 48.69 -25.38 -29.61
N TYR A 37 49.91 -25.90 -29.49
CA TYR A 37 50.76 -26.27 -30.62
C TYR A 37 51.29 -27.68 -30.42
N VAL A 38 51.36 -28.45 -31.51
CA VAL A 38 51.97 -29.77 -31.55
C VAL A 38 53.32 -29.73 -32.25
N TYR A 39 54.33 -30.37 -31.67
CA TYR A 39 55.65 -30.50 -32.25
C TYR A 39 55.60 -31.49 -33.42
N ILE A 40 56.03 -31.05 -34.60
CA ILE A 40 55.92 -31.80 -35.87
C ILE A 40 57.26 -32.22 -36.46
N ASN A 41 58.38 -31.70 -35.95
CA ASN A 41 59.69 -32.09 -36.47
C ASN A 41 60.05 -33.52 -36.03
N THR A 42 60.73 -34.27 -36.89
CA THR A 42 61.09 -35.67 -36.63
C THR A 42 62.25 -35.82 -35.66
N LEU A 43 63.06 -34.77 -35.48
CA LEU A 43 64.15 -34.72 -34.52
C LEU A 43 63.75 -33.90 -33.30
N ALA A 44 64.01 -34.44 -32.11
CA ALA A 44 63.80 -33.73 -30.86
C ALA A 44 64.76 -32.53 -30.75
N SER A 45 64.25 -31.39 -30.31
CA SER A 45 65.06 -30.18 -30.10
C SER A 45 64.46 -29.25 -29.04
N SER A 46 65.28 -28.35 -28.51
CA SER A 46 64.86 -27.30 -27.56
C SER A 46 65.07 -25.90 -28.17
N GLY A 47 64.45 -24.89 -27.57
CA GLY A 47 64.63 -23.48 -27.94
C GLY A 47 63.84 -22.96 -29.14
N ASN A 48 63.16 -23.83 -29.88
CA ASN A 48 62.34 -23.43 -31.03
C ASN A 48 60.95 -22.94 -30.58
N LEU A 49 60.64 -21.67 -30.85
CA LEU A 49 59.37 -21.06 -30.47
C LEU A 49 58.17 -21.74 -31.16
N PRO A 50 57.02 -21.89 -30.49
CA PRO A 50 55.83 -22.53 -31.05
C PRO A 50 55.19 -21.84 -32.27
N ASP A 51 55.55 -20.59 -32.56
CA ASP A 51 55.15 -19.88 -33.79
C ASP A 51 56.05 -20.22 -35.01
N ASN A 52 57.14 -20.98 -34.83
CA ASN A 52 57.95 -21.47 -35.93
C ASN A 52 57.32 -22.73 -36.57
N THR A 53 56.72 -22.54 -37.74
CA THR A 53 56.00 -23.58 -38.50
C THR A 53 56.88 -24.73 -39.00
N THR A 54 58.20 -24.64 -38.88
CA THR A 54 59.13 -25.75 -39.19
C THR A 54 59.14 -26.80 -38.07
N PHE A 55 58.93 -26.36 -36.82
CA PHE A 55 59.02 -27.21 -35.64
C PHE A 55 57.66 -27.53 -35.04
N TRP A 56 56.70 -26.62 -35.20
CA TRP A 56 55.39 -26.69 -34.56
C TRP A 56 54.26 -26.50 -35.58
N SER A 57 53.14 -27.19 -35.35
CA SER A 57 51.87 -26.93 -36.03
C SER A 57 50.83 -26.51 -34.99
N GLN A 58 50.01 -25.51 -35.31
CA GLN A 58 48.95 -25.09 -34.42
C GLN A 58 47.87 -26.17 -34.34
N MET A 59 47.53 -26.58 -33.12
CA MET A 59 46.52 -27.61 -32.87
C MET A 59 45.14 -27.00 -32.57
N SER A 60 45.09 -25.95 -31.76
CA SER A 60 43.84 -25.22 -31.48
C SER A 60 44.11 -23.73 -31.22
N ASP A 61 43.17 -22.89 -31.64
CA ASP A 61 43.08 -21.53 -31.14
C ASP A 61 42.62 -21.52 -29.67
N GLY A 62 43.03 -20.48 -28.94
CA GLY A 62 42.51 -20.17 -27.61
C GLY A 62 42.86 -18.74 -27.19
N LEU A 63 42.56 -18.41 -25.94
CA LEU A 63 42.71 -17.06 -25.38
C LEU A 63 43.40 -17.13 -24.03
N SER A 64 44.36 -16.22 -23.79
CA SER A 64 45.03 -16.09 -22.49
C SER A 64 44.92 -14.67 -21.96
N LEU A 65 44.16 -14.45 -20.90
CA LEU A 65 43.99 -13.13 -20.29
C LEU A 65 45.24 -12.73 -19.49
N LYS A 66 45.83 -11.58 -19.82
CA LYS A 66 47.01 -11.02 -19.13
C LYS A 66 46.69 -9.86 -18.19
N GLY A 67 45.46 -9.35 -18.21
CA GLY A 67 45.07 -8.16 -17.45
C GLY A 67 45.43 -6.88 -18.18
N ASP A 68 45.80 -5.83 -17.44
CA ASP A 68 46.20 -4.54 -18.02
C ASP A 68 47.50 -4.69 -18.82
N TRP A 69 47.62 -3.91 -19.91
CA TRP A 69 48.86 -3.88 -20.69
C TRP A 69 50.04 -3.32 -19.87
N ASP A 70 51.20 -3.93 -20.03
CA ASP A 70 52.46 -3.59 -19.39
C ASP A 70 53.61 -3.59 -20.42
N ALA A 71 54.41 -2.53 -20.41
CA ALA A 71 55.49 -2.33 -21.39
C ALA A 71 56.61 -3.38 -21.29
N GLY A 72 56.85 -3.93 -20.10
CA GLY A 72 57.89 -4.93 -19.82
C GLY A 72 57.48 -6.36 -20.18
N THR A 73 56.19 -6.59 -20.40
CA THR A 73 55.64 -7.92 -20.68
C THR A 73 55.77 -8.25 -22.17
N THR A 74 56.24 -9.47 -22.46
CA THR A 74 56.20 -10.03 -23.82
C THR A 74 54.85 -10.70 -24.02
N TYR A 75 54.10 -10.23 -25.01
CA TYR A 75 52.81 -10.78 -25.39
C TYR A 75 52.97 -11.67 -26.60
N THR A 76 52.27 -12.79 -26.59
CA THR A 76 52.30 -13.83 -27.61
C THR A 76 50.91 -14.02 -28.22
N ILE A 77 50.85 -14.70 -29.37
CA ILE A 77 49.60 -14.86 -30.14
C ILE A 77 48.46 -15.41 -29.27
N GLY A 78 47.30 -14.76 -29.32
CA GLY A 78 46.11 -15.13 -28.55
C GLY A 78 46.06 -14.57 -27.12
N ASP A 79 47.08 -13.84 -26.68
CA ASP A 79 47.03 -13.11 -25.41
C ASP A 79 46.01 -11.95 -25.48
N LEU A 80 45.23 -11.76 -24.43
CA LEU A 80 44.28 -10.67 -24.26
C LEU A 80 44.80 -9.66 -23.24
N VAL A 81 44.79 -8.38 -23.58
CA VAL A 81 45.17 -7.27 -22.70
C VAL A 81 44.08 -6.21 -22.64
N ASN A 82 43.93 -5.56 -21.49
CA ASN A 82 43.08 -4.40 -21.32
C ASN A 82 43.91 -3.12 -21.49
N VAL A 83 43.46 -2.22 -22.37
CA VAL A 83 43.93 -0.84 -22.46
C VAL A 83 42.73 0.09 -22.46
N SER A 84 42.61 0.91 -21.42
CA SER A 84 41.51 1.89 -21.28
C SER A 84 40.10 1.30 -21.47
N GLY A 85 39.88 0.09 -20.96
CA GLY A 85 38.57 -0.57 -21.00
C GLY A 85 38.28 -1.33 -22.30
N ILE A 86 39.16 -1.22 -23.29
CA ILE A 86 39.12 -2.02 -24.51
C ILE A 86 39.99 -3.25 -24.32
N VAL A 87 39.48 -4.43 -24.66
CA VAL A 87 40.27 -5.67 -24.66
C VAL A 87 40.81 -5.88 -26.07
N TYR A 88 42.13 -6.06 -26.16
CA TYR A 88 42.83 -6.34 -27.41
C TYR A 88 43.37 -7.76 -27.43
N LYS A 89 43.30 -8.43 -28.59
CA LYS A 89 43.91 -9.74 -28.83
C LYS A 89 45.23 -9.55 -29.57
N ASN A 90 46.30 -10.14 -29.04
CA ASN A 90 47.61 -10.13 -29.68
C ASN A 90 47.62 -11.08 -30.89
N LYS A 91 48.15 -10.58 -32.02
CA LYS A 91 48.30 -11.30 -33.28
C LYS A 91 49.70 -11.82 -33.54
N GLN A 92 50.70 -11.22 -32.92
CA GLN A 92 52.10 -11.52 -33.17
C GLN A 92 52.95 -11.22 -31.93
N THR A 93 53.83 -12.16 -31.62
CA THR A 93 54.76 -12.06 -30.49
C THR A 93 55.53 -10.74 -30.53
N SER A 94 55.41 -9.95 -29.47
CA SER A 94 56.06 -8.64 -29.34
C SER A 94 56.22 -8.22 -27.88
N THR A 95 57.19 -7.32 -27.65
CA THR A 95 57.43 -6.67 -26.36
C THR A 95 57.36 -5.16 -26.56
N ASN A 96 56.85 -4.41 -25.58
CA ASN A 96 56.80 -2.95 -25.61
C ASN A 96 56.11 -2.33 -26.85
N ASN A 97 55.04 -2.96 -27.33
CA ASN A 97 54.18 -2.41 -28.38
C ASN A 97 52.76 -2.28 -27.83
N GLU A 98 52.35 -1.06 -27.46
CA GLU A 98 51.02 -0.80 -26.92
C GLU A 98 49.93 -0.89 -28.02
N PRO A 99 48.76 -1.50 -27.74
CA PRO A 99 47.57 -1.27 -28.55
C PRO A 99 47.27 0.23 -28.74
N PRO A 100 46.72 0.68 -29.88
CA PRO A 100 46.07 -0.11 -30.92
C PRO A 100 46.95 -0.38 -32.15
N ASN A 101 48.28 -0.55 -31.99
CA ASN A 101 49.15 -0.84 -33.14
C ASN A 101 48.63 -2.06 -33.93
N ALA A 102 48.09 -1.80 -35.11
CA ALA A 102 47.36 -2.78 -35.91
C ALA A 102 48.23 -3.94 -36.43
N THR A 103 49.55 -3.84 -36.35
CA THR A 103 50.45 -4.96 -36.66
C THR A 103 50.35 -6.05 -35.59
N TYR A 104 50.26 -5.66 -34.32
CA TYR A 104 50.35 -6.58 -33.19
C TYR A 104 49.02 -6.86 -32.50
N TRP A 105 48.01 -5.99 -32.67
CA TRP A 105 46.77 -6.05 -31.90
C TRP A 105 45.53 -5.95 -32.78
N ASP A 106 44.53 -6.78 -32.49
CA ASP A 106 43.15 -6.59 -32.93
C ASP A 106 42.29 -6.17 -31.74
N VAL A 107 41.26 -5.35 -31.98
CA VAL A 107 40.20 -5.13 -30.98
C VAL A 107 39.44 -6.44 -30.80
N PHE A 108 39.38 -6.92 -29.56
CA PHE A 108 38.62 -8.13 -29.21
C PHE A 108 37.26 -7.77 -28.61
N ILE A 109 37.23 -6.82 -27.66
CA ILE A 109 36.01 -6.28 -27.05
C ILE A 109 36.16 -4.77 -26.94
N GLU A 110 35.19 -4.03 -27.49
CA GLU A 110 35.09 -2.58 -27.28
C GLU A 110 34.63 -2.25 -25.86
N GLY A 111 35.08 -1.12 -25.32
CA GLY A 111 34.70 -0.66 -23.99
C GLY A 111 35.26 0.72 -23.67
N PHE A 112 35.07 1.14 -22.42
CA PHE A 112 35.50 2.44 -21.91
C PHE A 112 36.04 2.31 -20.48
N LYS A 113 36.84 3.29 -20.04
CA LYS A 113 37.40 3.31 -18.68
C LYS A 113 37.02 4.60 -17.97
N TYR A 114 36.24 4.48 -16.90
CA TYR A 114 35.90 5.63 -16.07
C TYR A 114 37.10 6.08 -15.23
N LYS A 115 37.47 7.35 -15.34
CA LYS A 115 38.59 8.00 -14.66
C LYS A 115 38.16 8.89 -13.49
N GLY A 116 36.86 9.01 -13.23
CA GLY A 116 36.34 9.91 -12.21
C GLY A 116 36.27 11.36 -12.69
N THR A 117 36.38 12.32 -11.76
CA THR A 117 36.37 13.76 -12.08
C THR A 117 37.55 14.12 -12.98
N TRP A 118 37.31 14.99 -13.96
CA TRP A 118 38.36 15.48 -14.83
C TRP A 118 39.47 16.19 -14.03
N SER A 119 40.72 16.02 -14.46
CA SER A 119 41.89 16.64 -13.87
C SER A 119 42.91 17.00 -14.95
N SER A 120 43.44 18.22 -14.88
CA SER A 120 44.50 18.70 -15.78
C SER A 120 45.78 17.87 -15.71
N ALA A 121 46.03 17.18 -14.59
CA ALA A 121 47.21 16.35 -14.37
C ALA A 121 47.07 14.92 -14.90
N THR A 122 45.86 14.49 -15.27
CA THR A 122 45.60 13.13 -15.75
C THR A 122 45.82 13.03 -17.25
N ALA A 123 46.56 12.02 -17.69
CA ALA A 123 46.64 11.64 -19.10
C ALA A 123 45.41 10.79 -19.47
N TYR A 124 44.68 11.24 -20.48
CA TYR A 124 43.48 10.58 -21.00
C TYR A 124 43.79 9.93 -22.35
N LYS A 125 43.34 8.69 -22.50
CA LYS A 125 43.40 7.93 -23.74
C LYS A 125 42.01 7.84 -24.36
N VAL A 126 41.96 7.58 -25.66
CA VAL A 126 40.70 7.30 -26.37
C VAL A 126 39.85 6.29 -25.57
N ASN A 127 38.56 6.59 -25.43
CA ASN A 127 37.57 5.86 -24.64
C ASN A 127 37.70 5.94 -23.11
N ASP A 128 38.63 6.74 -22.57
CA ASP A 128 38.53 7.14 -21.16
C ASP A 128 37.32 8.06 -20.96
N VAL A 129 36.58 7.85 -19.87
CA VAL A 129 35.42 8.67 -19.49
C VAL A 129 35.76 9.48 -18.24
N ALA A 130 35.54 10.79 -18.29
CA ALA A 130 35.71 11.67 -17.13
C ALA A 130 34.44 12.52 -16.92
N ILE A 131 34.14 12.87 -15.66
CA ILE A 131 33.03 13.76 -15.34
C ILE A 131 33.54 15.19 -15.11
N GLN A 132 32.89 16.16 -15.74
CA GLN A 132 33.15 17.60 -15.58
C GLN A 132 31.79 18.32 -15.55
N ASN A 133 31.53 19.12 -14.52
CA ASN A 133 30.27 19.88 -14.37
C ASN A 133 29.02 18.99 -14.54
N GLY A 134 29.02 17.82 -13.89
CA GLY A 134 27.91 16.84 -13.91
C GLY A 134 27.79 16.00 -15.18
N VAL A 135 28.47 16.36 -16.26
CA VAL A 135 28.38 15.67 -17.56
C VAL A 135 29.53 14.69 -17.71
N ASN A 136 29.23 13.47 -18.19
CA ASN A 136 30.24 12.47 -18.49
C ASN A 136 30.72 12.67 -19.93
N TYR A 137 32.02 12.85 -20.10
CA TYR A 137 32.66 13.01 -21.41
C TYR A 137 33.54 11.81 -21.72
N ILE A 138 33.51 11.35 -22.97
CA ILE A 138 34.39 10.30 -23.50
C ILE A 138 35.49 10.95 -24.34
N CYS A 139 36.74 10.59 -24.06
CA CYS A 139 37.90 11.08 -24.77
C CYS A 139 37.98 10.45 -26.16
N ILE A 140 38.20 11.27 -27.20
CA ILE A 140 38.26 10.83 -28.60
C ILE A 140 39.66 10.95 -29.21
N GLN A 141 40.62 11.56 -28.50
CA GLN A 141 42.03 11.64 -28.89
C GLN A 141 42.94 11.69 -27.66
N ASN A 142 44.04 10.93 -27.64
CA ASN A 142 44.96 10.91 -26.51
C ASN A 142 45.53 12.32 -26.20
N HIS A 143 45.44 12.75 -24.95
CA HIS A 143 45.96 14.05 -24.51
C HIS A 143 46.22 14.12 -23.00
N THR A 144 46.83 15.23 -22.58
CA THR A 144 46.90 15.67 -21.18
C THR A 144 46.47 17.14 -21.12
N ASN A 145 45.77 17.56 -20.07
CA ASN A 145 45.39 18.95 -19.84
C ASN A 145 44.55 19.59 -21.00
N GLN A 146 43.54 18.87 -21.49
CA GLN A 146 42.52 19.43 -22.39
C GLN A 146 41.17 19.33 -21.68
N ASP A 147 40.53 20.47 -21.44
CA ASP A 147 39.31 20.59 -20.65
C ASP A 147 38.06 20.26 -21.50
N PRO A 148 37.14 19.40 -21.04
CA PRO A 148 35.81 19.28 -21.62
C PRO A 148 35.06 20.63 -21.56
N PRO A 149 34.25 21.00 -22.56
CA PRO A 149 33.74 20.17 -23.64
C PRO A 149 34.46 20.38 -24.98
N SER A 150 35.79 20.57 -24.98
CA SER A 150 36.55 20.76 -26.24
C SER A 150 36.32 19.60 -27.23
N GLY A 151 35.55 19.86 -28.29
CA GLY A 151 35.11 18.84 -29.26
C GLY A 151 36.24 18.22 -30.10
N ALA A 152 37.47 18.72 -30.00
CA ALA A 152 38.65 18.09 -30.59
C ALA A 152 39.13 16.87 -29.77
N TYR A 153 38.81 16.83 -28.48
CA TYR A 153 39.34 15.88 -27.51
C TYR A 153 38.25 15.10 -26.76
N TRP A 154 37.05 15.66 -26.66
CA TRP A 154 35.95 15.12 -25.85
C TRP A 154 34.62 15.13 -26.61
N ASN A 155 33.86 14.05 -26.49
CA ASN A 155 32.44 13.99 -26.82
C ASN A 155 31.62 13.79 -25.54
N VAL A 156 30.35 14.21 -25.53
CA VAL A 156 29.42 13.85 -24.46
C VAL A 156 29.17 12.34 -24.54
N PHE A 157 29.47 11.64 -23.44
CA PHE A 157 29.17 10.22 -23.26
C PHE A 157 27.77 10.02 -22.67
N ALA A 158 27.48 10.78 -21.61
CA ALA A 158 26.18 10.80 -20.97
C ALA A 158 25.92 12.16 -20.32
N GLU A 159 24.75 12.72 -20.58
CA GLU A 159 24.25 13.92 -19.89
C GLU A 159 24.09 13.66 -18.39
N GLY A 160 24.24 14.71 -17.59
CA GLY A 160 24.10 14.63 -16.14
C GLY A 160 24.15 15.99 -15.46
N PHE A 161 24.01 15.98 -14.15
CA PHE A 161 24.00 17.17 -13.30
C PHE A 161 24.71 16.89 -11.98
N ASN A 162 25.22 17.94 -11.34
CA ASN A 162 25.78 17.85 -9.99
C ASN A 162 24.71 18.26 -8.97
N ASP A 163 24.26 17.37 -8.09
CA ASP A 163 23.37 17.77 -7.01
C ASP A 163 24.17 18.34 -5.84
N THR A 164 23.95 19.63 -5.55
CA THR A 164 24.61 20.35 -4.44
C THR A 164 23.74 20.40 -3.18
N GLY A 165 22.53 19.84 -3.23
CA GLY A 165 21.57 19.88 -2.13
C GLY A 165 20.87 21.24 -2.03
N ASN A 166 20.65 21.70 -0.79
CA ASN A 166 19.96 22.96 -0.54
C ASN A 166 20.82 24.16 -0.96
N TRP A 167 20.17 25.18 -1.52
CA TRP A 167 20.83 26.42 -1.88
C TRP A 167 21.46 27.09 -0.65
N SER A 168 22.67 27.63 -0.81
CA SER A 168 23.44 28.31 0.21
C SER A 168 24.21 29.47 -0.41
N SER A 169 24.23 30.61 0.27
CA SER A 169 24.99 31.79 -0.15
C SER A 169 26.51 31.57 -0.15
N ALA A 170 26.99 30.57 0.59
CA ALA A 170 28.42 30.25 0.72
C ALA A 170 28.93 29.25 -0.33
N THR A 171 28.03 28.57 -1.06
CA THR A 171 28.42 27.57 -2.07
C THR A 171 28.78 28.27 -3.38
N ALA A 172 29.92 27.88 -3.96
CA ALA A 172 30.30 28.27 -5.32
C ALA A 172 29.70 27.27 -6.30
N TYR A 173 28.62 27.66 -6.96
CA TYR A 173 27.91 26.84 -7.94
C TYR A 173 28.58 26.93 -9.30
N GLN A 174 28.72 25.79 -9.95
CA GLN A 174 29.20 25.67 -11.33
C GLN A 174 28.02 25.43 -12.28
N VAL A 175 28.22 25.69 -13.57
CA VAL A 175 27.23 25.32 -14.59
C VAL A 175 26.78 23.86 -14.43
N ASN A 176 25.48 23.60 -14.61
CA ASN A 176 24.80 22.31 -14.39
C ASN A 176 24.70 21.83 -12.94
N ASP A 177 25.11 22.62 -11.95
CA ASP A 177 24.77 22.33 -10.55
C ASP A 177 23.26 22.47 -10.33
N LEU A 178 22.68 21.54 -9.58
CA LEU A 178 21.32 21.59 -9.08
C LEU A 178 21.33 22.06 -7.63
N ALA A 179 20.51 23.06 -7.33
CA ALA A 179 20.29 23.55 -5.98
C ALA A 179 18.80 23.59 -5.65
N ASN A 180 18.43 23.10 -4.47
CA ASN A 180 17.07 23.15 -3.96
C ASN A 180 16.85 24.46 -3.18
N LEU A 181 15.88 25.26 -3.60
CA LEU A 181 15.44 26.44 -2.87
C LEU A 181 13.91 26.37 -2.67
N ASN A 182 13.50 26.14 -1.42
CA ASN A 182 12.09 25.98 -1.01
C ASN A 182 11.34 24.94 -1.85
N GLY A 183 11.94 23.75 -2.00
CA GLY A 183 11.30 22.62 -2.67
C GLY A 183 11.32 22.72 -4.20
N ILE A 184 11.76 23.84 -4.78
CA ILE A 184 11.99 23.99 -6.21
C ILE A 184 13.46 23.68 -6.49
N ILE A 185 13.73 22.85 -7.49
CA ILE A 185 15.10 22.56 -7.93
C ILE A 185 15.43 23.51 -9.07
N TYR A 186 16.54 24.23 -8.92
CA TYR A 186 17.09 25.13 -9.92
C TYR A 186 18.38 24.55 -10.47
N LYS A 187 18.61 24.70 -11.78
CA LYS A 187 19.88 24.39 -12.42
C LYS A 187 20.67 25.68 -12.66
N ALA A 188 21.93 25.70 -12.26
CA ALA A 188 22.84 26.78 -12.55
C ALA A 188 23.15 26.81 -14.06
N THR A 189 22.98 27.97 -14.69
CA THR A 189 23.29 28.21 -16.10
C THR A 189 24.64 28.89 -16.30
N ALA A 190 25.23 29.41 -15.22
CA ALA A 190 26.55 30.03 -15.19
C ALA A 190 27.15 29.91 -13.77
N ASP A 191 28.47 29.90 -13.70
CA ASP A 191 29.20 29.86 -12.43
C ASP A 191 28.84 31.08 -11.57
N ASN A 192 28.54 30.85 -10.29
CA ASN A 192 28.14 31.90 -9.38
C ASN A 192 28.40 31.58 -7.91
N THR A 193 28.40 32.63 -7.09
CA THR A 193 28.41 32.53 -5.63
C THR A 193 27.50 33.60 -5.08
N ASN A 194 26.70 33.25 -4.06
CA ASN A 194 25.75 34.17 -3.42
C ASN A 194 24.75 34.83 -4.39
N GLN A 195 24.31 34.11 -5.42
CA GLN A 195 23.20 34.51 -6.29
C GLN A 195 22.02 33.59 -6.00
N GLU A 196 20.96 34.11 -5.36
CA GLU A 196 19.77 33.32 -5.03
C GLU A 196 18.91 33.09 -6.28
N PRO A 197 18.47 31.85 -6.57
CA PRO A 197 17.39 31.60 -7.52
C PRO A 197 16.11 32.39 -7.13
N PRO A 198 15.29 32.84 -8.09
CA PRO A 198 15.28 32.50 -9.51
C PRO A 198 15.98 33.56 -10.39
N ASN A 199 17.12 34.13 -9.97
CA ASN A 199 17.85 35.08 -10.81
C ASN A 199 18.22 34.46 -12.17
N ALA A 200 17.52 34.87 -13.23
CA ALA A 200 17.56 34.26 -14.56
C ALA A 200 18.93 34.35 -15.26
N SER A 201 19.83 35.21 -14.77
CA SER A 201 21.22 35.27 -15.28
C SER A 201 22.05 34.05 -14.85
N TYR A 202 21.68 33.41 -13.75
CA TYR A 202 22.45 32.33 -13.12
C TYR A 202 21.67 31.05 -12.95
N TRP A 203 20.33 31.11 -12.93
CA TRP A 203 19.47 29.99 -12.58
C TRP A 203 18.31 29.84 -13.54
N VAL A 204 18.04 28.60 -13.93
CA VAL A 204 16.78 28.19 -14.56
C VAL A 204 16.07 27.19 -13.67
N GLN A 205 14.73 27.25 -13.60
CA GLN A 205 13.98 26.21 -12.90
C GLN A 205 14.18 24.87 -13.60
N PHE A 206 14.68 23.88 -12.88
CA PHE A 206 14.90 22.52 -13.37
C PHE A 206 13.69 21.63 -13.10
N ALA A 207 13.17 21.67 -11.87
CA ALA A 207 11.95 20.96 -11.49
C ALA A 207 11.09 21.84 -10.58
N ALA A 208 9.79 21.86 -10.84
CA ALA A 208 8.83 22.48 -9.94
C ALA A 208 8.74 21.69 -8.62
N GLY A 209 8.34 22.36 -7.55
CA GLY A 209 8.03 21.72 -6.28
C GLY A 209 7.45 22.71 -5.28
N PHE A 210 7.25 22.23 -4.06
CA PHE A 210 6.54 22.93 -3.00
C PHE A 210 7.30 22.80 -1.68
N ASN A 211 7.19 23.81 -0.82
CA ASN A 211 7.78 23.79 0.51
C ASN A 211 6.70 23.95 1.57
N TRP A 212 6.55 22.94 2.44
CA TRP A 212 5.59 22.99 3.53
C TRP A 212 6.13 23.80 4.71
N THR A 213 5.44 24.89 5.02
CA THR A 213 5.84 25.86 6.05
C THR A 213 5.09 25.68 7.38
N GLY A 214 4.10 24.79 7.43
CA GLY A 214 3.25 24.61 8.60
C GLY A 214 2.05 25.56 8.63
N ASP A 215 1.59 25.88 9.84
CA ASP A 215 0.51 26.83 10.06
C ASP A 215 0.96 28.26 9.68
N TYR A 216 0.01 29.06 9.20
CA TYR A 216 0.31 30.44 8.82
C TYR A 216 0.79 31.27 10.02
N ASN A 217 1.83 32.07 9.80
CA ASN A 217 2.39 33.03 10.73
C ASN A 217 2.67 34.35 10.01
N ALA A 218 2.07 35.45 10.50
CA ALA A 218 2.19 36.77 9.87
C ALA A 218 3.62 37.34 9.82
N ALA A 219 4.52 36.88 10.70
CA ALA A 219 5.92 37.30 10.71
C ALA A 219 6.80 36.53 9.72
N THR A 220 6.33 35.39 9.20
CA THR A 220 7.07 34.58 8.23
C THR A 220 7.02 35.23 6.85
N ALA A 221 8.19 35.35 6.21
CA ALA A 221 8.27 35.74 4.80
C ALA A 221 8.10 34.49 3.93
N TYR A 222 6.94 34.38 3.29
CA TYR A 222 6.60 33.28 2.39
C TYR A 222 7.12 33.56 0.98
N LYS A 223 7.75 32.57 0.38
CA LYS A 223 8.27 32.60 -0.99
C LYS A 223 7.29 31.91 -1.94
N ILE A 224 7.45 32.13 -3.23
CA ILE A 224 6.60 31.50 -4.25
C ILE A 224 6.65 29.96 -4.12
N ASN A 225 5.50 29.31 -4.26
CA ASN A 225 5.26 27.88 -4.04
C ASN A 225 5.39 27.35 -2.60
N ASP A 226 5.62 28.22 -1.60
CA ASP A 226 5.43 27.81 -0.21
C ASP A 226 3.96 27.40 0.00
N ILE A 227 3.77 26.31 0.74
CA ILE A 227 2.47 25.83 1.20
C ILE A 227 2.36 26.12 2.68
N THR A 228 1.31 26.83 3.07
CA THR A 228 0.97 27.08 4.48
C THR A 228 -0.47 26.65 4.75
N LYS A 229 -0.85 26.51 6.01
CA LYS A 229 -2.22 26.11 6.39
C LYS A 229 -2.90 27.15 7.26
N VAL A 230 -4.15 27.43 6.93
CA VAL A 230 -5.08 28.28 7.67
C VAL A 230 -6.40 27.54 7.81
N SER A 231 -6.86 27.32 9.04
CA SER A 231 -8.13 26.64 9.32
C SER A 231 -8.31 25.32 8.56
N GLY A 232 -7.25 24.51 8.54
CA GLY A 232 -7.26 23.20 7.89
C GLY A 232 -7.06 23.24 6.38
N ILE A 233 -7.28 24.37 5.73
CA ILE A 233 -7.06 24.57 4.29
C ILE A 233 -5.58 24.87 4.05
N GLN A 234 -4.98 24.21 3.05
CA GLN A 234 -3.62 24.49 2.62
C GLN A 234 -3.64 25.44 1.43
N TYR A 235 -2.78 26.46 1.47
CA TYR A 235 -2.67 27.48 0.45
C TYR A 235 -1.27 27.53 -0.13
N ARG A 236 -1.17 27.66 -1.45
CA ARG A 236 0.08 27.92 -2.17
C ARG A 236 0.30 29.41 -2.34
N CYS A 237 1.50 29.87 -2.01
CA CYS A 237 1.95 31.23 -2.24
C CYS A 237 2.24 31.46 -3.74
N LYS A 238 1.50 32.35 -4.39
CA LYS A 238 1.67 32.75 -5.80
C LYS A 238 2.72 33.84 -6.00
N LEU A 239 2.90 34.67 -4.99
CA LEU A 239 3.79 35.82 -5.01
C LEU A 239 4.36 36.00 -3.62
N ALA A 240 5.68 36.21 -3.53
CA ALA A 240 6.36 36.38 -2.25
C ALA A 240 5.66 37.44 -1.37
N SER A 241 5.44 37.09 -0.09
CA SER A 241 4.53 37.83 0.79
C SER A 241 4.91 37.67 2.26
N THR A 242 4.73 38.74 3.03
CA THR A 242 4.85 38.73 4.50
C THR A 242 3.63 39.45 5.08
N GLY A 243 3.00 38.89 6.10
CA GLY A 243 1.88 39.51 6.81
C GLY A 243 0.51 39.47 6.11
N ASN A 244 0.41 38.97 4.88
CA ASN A 244 -0.88 38.79 4.20
C ASN A 244 -1.41 37.38 4.42
N GLU A 245 -2.46 37.22 5.23
CA GLU A 245 -3.05 35.91 5.53
C GLU A 245 -3.89 35.38 4.33
N PRO A 246 -3.81 34.07 4.01
CA PRO A 246 -4.80 33.42 3.15
C PRO A 246 -6.23 33.63 3.66
N PRO A 247 -7.27 33.74 2.80
CA PRO A 247 -7.29 33.45 1.37
C PRO A 247 -7.09 34.70 0.48
N ASN A 248 -6.20 35.63 0.84
CA ASN A 248 -5.92 36.79 -0.02
C ASN A 248 -5.44 36.34 -1.42
N ASN A 249 -6.33 36.46 -2.41
CA ASN A 249 -6.15 35.88 -3.75
C ASN A 249 -5.04 36.56 -4.57
N THR A 250 -4.45 37.66 -4.12
CA THR A 250 -3.26 38.24 -4.75
C THR A 250 -2.02 37.39 -4.48
N TYR A 251 -1.89 36.92 -3.24
CA TYR A 251 -0.68 36.22 -2.76
C TYR A 251 -0.89 34.72 -2.63
N TRP A 252 -2.13 34.26 -2.47
CA TRP A 252 -2.44 32.87 -2.14
C TRP A 252 -3.45 32.29 -3.12
N GLU A 253 -3.37 30.98 -3.34
CA GLU A 253 -4.45 30.19 -3.90
C GLU A 253 -4.65 28.93 -3.07
N GLU A 254 -5.86 28.39 -3.08
CA GLU A 254 -6.13 27.12 -2.42
C GLU A 254 -5.37 26.00 -3.14
N TYR A 255 -4.58 25.25 -2.38
CA TYR A 255 -3.84 24.09 -2.86
C TYR A 255 -4.57 22.79 -2.52
N VAL A 256 -5.01 22.67 -1.27
CA VAL A 256 -5.77 21.52 -0.78
C VAL A 256 -6.88 22.02 0.14
N GLN A 257 -8.12 21.64 -0.17
CA GLN A 257 -9.26 21.88 0.71
C GLN A 257 -9.06 21.14 2.04
N GLY A 258 -9.43 21.79 3.14
CA GLY A 258 -9.48 21.12 4.43
C GLY A 258 -10.42 21.80 5.41
N TYR A 259 -10.51 21.22 6.60
CA TYR A 259 -11.44 21.61 7.66
C TYR A 259 -10.73 21.62 9.01
N ASN A 260 -11.16 22.48 9.91
CA ASN A 260 -10.54 22.65 11.23
C ASN A 260 -11.54 22.43 12.35
N GLN A 261 -11.30 21.42 13.17
CA GLN A 261 -12.17 21.09 14.31
C GLN A 261 -11.90 22.06 15.45
N THR A 262 -12.83 22.98 15.68
CA THR A 262 -12.74 23.98 16.77
C THR A 262 -13.32 23.48 18.10
N GLY A 263 -13.97 22.32 18.09
CA GLY A 263 -14.63 21.74 19.26
C GLY A 263 -16.05 22.28 19.43
N ALA A 264 -16.49 22.47 20.69
CA ALA A 264 -17.81 23.01 20.98
C ALA A 264 -17.95 24.46 20.52
N TRP A 265 -19.13 24.84 20.03
CA TRP A 265 -19.40 26.23 19.64
C TRP A 265 -19.24 27.17 20.84
N SER A 266 -18.64 28.34 20.62
CA SER A 266 -18.41 29.39 21.62
C SER A 266 -18.57 30.77 20.99
N ASN A 267 -19.20 31.69 21.72
CA ASN A 267 -19.37 33.08 21.30
C ASN A 267 -18.06 33.89 21.29
N ALA A 268 -17.04 33.43 22.02
CA ALA A 268 -15.72 34.07 22.08
C ALA A 268 -14.79 33.63 20.93
N THR A 269 -15.13 32.55 20.23
CA THR A 269 -14.32 32.03 19.11
C THR A 269 -14.62 32.83 17.84
N SER A 270 -13.56 33.27 17.16
CA SER A 270 -13.67 33.82 15.80
C SER A 270 -13.49 32.68 14.80
N TYR A 271 -14.57 32.31 14.13
CA TYR A 271 -14.61 31.22 13.18
C TYR A 271 -14.18 31.70 11.80
N LYS A 272 -13.40 30.89 11.10
CA LYS A 272 -12.98 31.10 9.72
C LYS A 272 -13.68 30.10 8.80
N LEU A 273 -13.56 30.31 7.49
CA LEU A 273 -14.09 29.40 6.48
C LEU A 273 -13.62 27.95 6.77
N ASN A 274 -14.55 27.00 6.71
CA ASN A 274 -14.34 25.56 6.97
C ASN A 274 -13.95 25.18 8.40
N ASP A 275 -13.99 26.11 9.36
CA ASP A 275 -14.00 25.71 10.76
C ASP A 275 -15.26 24.88 11.06
N ILE A 276 -15.09 23.80 11.82
CA ILE A 276 -16.16 22.93 12.27
C ILE A 276 -16.37 23.16 13.76
N ALA A 277 -17.59 23.53 14.14
CA ALA A 277 -18.01 23.70 15.52
C ALA A 277 -19.14 22.70 15.86
N THR A 278 -19.12 22.18 17.07
CA THR A 278 -20.13 21.24 17.57
C THR A 278 -21.12 21.97 18.45
N LEU A 279 -22.40 21.89 18.13
CA LEU A 279 -23.48 22.46 18.93
C LEU A 279 -24.65 21.47 18.99
N ASN A 280 -25.02 21.05 20.21
CA ASN A 280 -26.06 20.05 20.46
C ASN A 280 -25.88 18.72 19.71
N GLY A 281 -24.65 18.20 19.69
CA GLY A 281 -24.33 16.95 19.02
C GLY A 281 -24.24 17.04 17.49
N ILE A 282 -24.68 18.15 16.89
CA ILE A 282 -24.56 18.44 15.47
C ILE A 282 -23.25 19.19 15.23
N GLN A 283 -22.51 18.80 14.19
CA GLN A 283 -21.35 19.56 13.72
C GLN A 283 -21.79 20.49 12.60
N TYR A 284 -21.34 21.73 12.67
CA TYR A 284 -21.61 22.77 11.70
C TYR A 284 -20.31 23.26 11.09
N ARG A 285 -20.28 23.42 9.77
CA ARG A 285 -19.19 24.05 9.04
C ARG A 285 -19.47 25.53 8.87
N ALA A 286 -18.50 26.37 9.21
CA ALA A 286 -18.54 27.79 8.94
C ALA A 286 -18.35 28.07 7.44
N LYS A 287 -19.27 28.83 6.85
CA LYS A 287 -19.27 29.21 5.43
C LYS A 287 -18.46 30.46 5.11
N ALA A 288 -18.12 31.25 6.12
CA ALA A 288 -17.36 32.50 6.01
C ALA A 288 -16.77 32.87 7.36
N ALA A 289 -15.81 33.80 7.37
CA ALA A 289 -15.26 34.33 8.61
C ALA A 289 -16.32 35.14 9.39
N HIS A 290 -16.51 34.84 10.67
CA HIS A 290 -17.46 35.52 11.55
C HIS A 290 -17.19 35.20 13.04
N SER A 291 -17.81 35.97 13.94
CA SER A 291 -17.73 35.75 15.39
C SER A 291 -19.11 35.95 16.02
N ASN A 292 -19.38 35.28 17.14
CA ASN A 292 -20.62 35.45 17.92
C ASN A 292 -21.93 35.25 17.11
N VAL A 293 -21.94 34.30 16.16
CA VAL A 293 -23.16 33.85 15.47
C VAL A 293 -23.37 32.38 15.78
N GLU A 294 -24.47 32.04 16.45
CA GLU A 294 -24.80 30.66 16.82
C GLU A 294 -25.37 29.89 15.59
N PRO A 295 -24.92 28.66 15.30
CA PRO A 295 -25.61 27.75 14.39
C PRO A 295 -27.05 27.47 14.87
N PRO A 296 -28.03 27.22 13.98
CA PRO A 296 -27.90 26.91 12.55
C PRO A 296 -28.18 28.13 11.64
N ASN A 297 -27.61 29.30 11.93
CA ASN A 297 -27.73 30.44 11.02
C ASN A 297 -27.24 30.07 9.60
N SER A 298 -28.14 30.00 8.63
CA SER A 298 -27.85 29.50 7.27
C SER A 298 -26.94 30.41 6.44
N THR A 299 -26.75 31.67 6.85
CA THR A 299 -25.79 32.58 6.21
C THR A 299 -24.36 32.19 6.58
N ASN A 300 -24.12 31.88 7.86
CA ASN A 300 -22.79 31.67 8.43
C ASN A 300 -22.41 30.18 8.60
N TRP A 301 -23.40 29.31 8.75
CA TRP A 301 -23.23 27.90 9.08
C TRP A 301 -24.01 27.01 8.11
N GLU A 302 -23.48 25.83 7.88
CA GLU A 302 -24.20 24.69 7.29
C GLU A 302 -23.95 23.44 8.14
N ILE A 303 -24.84 22.46 8.03
CA ILE A 303 -24.65 21.18 8.73
C ILE A 303 -23.50 20.41 8.06
N TRP A 304 -22.52 20.03 8.86
CA TRP A 304 -21.40 19.19 8.45
C TRP A 304 -21.68 17.71 8.71
N VAL A 305 -22.11 17.41 9.94
CA VAL A 305 -22.51 16.06 10.37
C VAL A 305 -23.74 16.20 11.26
N GLU A 306 -24.80 15.48 10.94
CA GLU A 306 -25.96 15.34 11.82
C GLU A 306 -25.57 14.56 13.08
N GLY A 307 -26.12 14.94 14.23
CA GLY A 307 -25.95 14.20 15.46
C GLY A 307 -27.07 14.42 16.45
N LEU A 308 -27.10 13.56 17.46
CA LEU A 308 -28.14 13.51 18.50
C LEU A 308 -27.53 13.95 19.83
N LYS A 309 -28.32 14.61 20.68
CA LYS A 309 -27.89 14.97 22.04
C LYS A 309 -28.85 14.43 23.06
N TRP A 310 -28.37 13.55 23.94
CA TRP A 310 -29.15 13.06 25.08
C TRP A 310 -29.32 14.15 26.13
N THR A 311 -30.58 14.46 26.49
CA THR A 311 -30.92 15.48 27.49
C THR A 311 -31.43 14.90 28.81
N GLY A 312 -31.61 13.57 28.89
CA GLY A 312 -32.22 12.91 30.05
C GLY A 312 -33.74 12.83 29.96
N ASP A 313 -34.40 12.71 31.12
CA ASP A 313 -35.86 12.71 31.21
C ASP A 313 -36.43 14.09 30.80
N TYR A 314 -37.63 14.11 30.21
CA TYR A 314 -38.29 15.32 29.76
C TYR A 314 -38.56 16.28 30.93
N ASN A 315 -38.28 17.56 30.72
CA ASN A 315 -38.54 18.65 31.66
C ASN A 315 -39.10 19.84 30.90
N GLY A 316 -40.32 20.26 31.24
CA GLY A 316 -41.00 21.38 30.57
C GLY A 316 -40.28 22.74 30.67
N SER A 317 -39.32 22.89 31.58
CA SER A 317 -38.49 24.10 31.70
C SER A 317 -37.28 24.10 30.76
N THR A 318 -36.92 22.95 30.19
CA THR A 318 -35.80 22.82 29.27
C THR A 318 -36.20 23.32 27.88
N ALA A 319 -35.38 24.20 27.31
CA ALA A 319 -35.50 24.58 25.90
C ALA A 319 -34.81 23.51 25.04
N TYR A 320 -35.60 22.66 24.41
CA TYR A 320 -35.13 21.60 23.52
C TYR A 320 -34.85 22.15 22.13
N LYS A 321 -33.75 21.72 21.52
CA LYS A 321 -33.37 22.05 20.15
C LYS A 321 -33.54 20.82 19.25
N ILE A 322 -33.55 21.03 17.93
CA ILE A 322 -33.64 19.94 16.95
C ILE A 322 -32.59 18.86 17.24
N ASN A 323 -32.98 17.59 17.14
CA ASN A 323 -32.20 16.39 17.45
C ASN A 323 -31.81 16.18 18.93
N ASP A 324 -32.30 16.99 19.88
CA ASP A 324 -32.25 16.61 21.29
C ASP A 324 -33.12 15.35 21.51
N LEU A 325 -32.60 14.41 22.31
CA LEU A 325 -33.27 13.19 22.72
C LEU A 325 -33.70 13.33 24.18
N ALA A 326 -35.01 13.34 24.40
CA ALA A 326 -35.61 13.37 25.73
C ALA A 326 -36.39 12.08 25.98
N LYS A 327 -36.33 11.58 27.22
CA LYS A 327 -37.13 10.43 27.63
C LYS A 327 -38.40 10.88 28.33
N LEU A 328 -39.53 10.35 27.89
CA LEU A 328 -40.81 10.54 28.57
C LEU A 328 -41.40 9.18 28.89
N ASN A 329 -41.70 8.96 30.16
CA ASN A 329 -42.00 7.63 30.70
C ASN A 329 -40.85 6.66 30.45
N ALA A 330 -40.99 5.73 29.51
CA ALA A 330 -39.96 4.77 29.13
C ALA A 330 -39.47 4.95 27.68
N ASP A 331 -40.21 5.73 26.88
CA ASP A 331 -39.89 5.97 25.47
C ASP A 331 -38.88 7.11 25.34
N ILE A 332 -38.06 7.05 24.30
CA ILE A 332 -37.15 8.13 23.91
C ILE A 332 -37.74 8.83 22.70
N TYR A 333 -37.82 10.15 22.77
CA TYR A 333 -38.33 11.03 21.72
C TYR A 333 -37.21 11.92 21.18
N ARG A 334 -37.20 12.12 19.87
CA ARG A 334 -36.33 13.10 19.20
C ARG A 334 -37.11 14.38 18.94
N CYS A 335 -36.52 15.52 19.31
CA CYS A 335 -37.05 16.84 19.03
C CYS A 335 -36.85 17.19 17.54
N LYS A 336 -37.90 17.60 16.84
CA LYS A 336 -37.92 17.95 15.41
C LYS A 336 -37.82 19.44 15.14
N ALA A 337 -38.22 20.26 16.11
CA ALA A 337 -38.20 21.71 16.01
C ALA A 337 -37.99 22.30 17.40
N ALA A 338 -37.27 23.42 17.50
CA ALA A 338 -36.97 24.04 18.78
C ALA A 338 -38.24 24.35 19.58
N VAL A 339 -38.29 23.93 20.86
CA VAL A 339 -39.48 24.01 21.69
C VAL A 339 -39.15 24.09 23.18
N THR A 340 -39.99 24.79 23.95
CA THR A 340 -39.96 24.81 25.42
C THR A 340 -41.37 24.52 25.93
N GLY A 341 -41.51 23.65 26.94
CA GLY A 341 -42.78 23.39 27.61
C GLY A 341 -43.79 22.50 26.88
N THR A 342 -43.56 22.12 25.62
CA THR A 342 -44.42 21.18 24.90
C THR A 342 -43.91 19.76 25.08
N GLU A 343 -44.70 18.92 25.75
CA GLU A 343 -44.36 17.53 26.08
C GLU A 343 -44.53 16.60 24.86
N PRO A 344 -43.65 15.60 24.66
CA PRO A 344 -43.92 14.50 23.72
C PRO A 344 -45.25 13.77 24.07
N PRO A 345 -45.96 13.17 23.11
CA PRO A 345 -45.59 12.90 21.73
C PRO A 345 -46.20 13.90 20.73
N ASP A 346 -46.21 15.21 21.03
CA ASP A 346 -46.70 16.21 20.07
C ASP A 346 -45.99 16.05 18.71
N ALA A 347 -46.76 15.69 17.67
CA ALA A 347 -46.22 15.32 16.37
C ALA A 347 -45.65 16.51 15.59
N THR A 348 -45.79 17.75 16.06
CA THR A 348 -45.12 18.91 15.47
C THR A 348 -43.67 18.98 15.94
N TYR A 349 -43.45 18.79 17.23
CA TYR A 349 -42.15 19.03 17.88
C TYR A 349 -41.39 17.75 18.21
N TRP A 350 -42.05 16.61 18.30
CA TRP A 350 -41.46 15.36 18.74
C TRP A 350 -41.78 14.21 17.79
N GLU A 351 -40.88 13.24 17.73
CA GLU A 351 -41.13 11.93 17.15
C GLU A 351 -40.57 10.85 18.06
N LEU A 352 -41.19 9.67 18.03
CA LEU A 352 -40.71 8.51 18.76
C LEU A 352 -39.39 8.04 18.13
N TYR A 353 -38.30 8.12 18.89
CA TYR A 353 -36.99 7.66 18.46
C TYR A 353 -36.76 6.20 18.85
N SER A 354 -37.16 5.82 20.06
CA SER A 354 -37.08 4.44 20.53
C SER A 354 -38.24 4.13 21.48
N GLN A 355 -38.94 3.03 21.22
CA GLN A 355 -40.04 2.54 22.04
C GLN A 355 -39.53 1.61 23.15
N ALA A 356 -40.06 1.77 24.35
CA ALA A 356 -39.81 0.87 25.46
C ALA A 356 -40.54 -0.47 25.30
N LEU A 357 -39.83 -1.53 25.71
CA LEU A 357 -40.38 -2.88 25.91
C LEU A 357 -40.28 -3.25 27.39
N PHE A 358 -41.31 -3.89 27.93
CA PHE A 358 -41.39 -4.20 29.37
C PHE A 358 -41.38 -5.70 29.62
N ASN A 359 -40.22 -6.26 29.98
CA ASN A 359 -40.12 -7.69 30.26
C ASN A 359 -40.95 -8.09 31.50
N LYS A 360 -41.85 -9.06 31.33
CA LYS A 360 -42.72 -9.66 32.36
C LYS A 360 -42.35 -11.11 32.71
N GLY A 361 -41.31 -11.65 32.10
CA GLY A 361 -40.90 -13.05 32.30
C GLY A 361 -41.85 -14.03 31.61
N THR A 362 -42.05 -15.22 32.17
CA THR A 362 -42.87 -16.27 31.54
C THR A 362 -44.34 -15.90 31.47
N TRP A 363 -44.98 -16.14 30.33
CA TRP A 363 -46.41 -15.93 30.13
C TRP A 363 -47.24 -16.76 31.12
N THR A 364 -48.30 -16.15 31.62
CA THR A 364 -49.27 -16.78 32.53
C THR A 364 -50.69 -16.49 32.03
N GLY A 365 -51.57 -17.49 32.04
CA GLY A 365 -52.98 -17.33 31.68
C GLY A 365 -53.75 -16.48 32.71
N SER A 366 -54.89 -15.92 32.31
CA SER A 366 -55.75 -15.06 33.15
C SER A 366 -55.02 -13.86 33.76
N THR A 367 -53.94 -13.39 33.13
CA THR A 367 -53.08 -12.31 33.60
C THR A 367 -53.28 -11.05 32.77
N ALA A 368 -53.41 -9.90 33.42
CA ALA A 368 -53.52 -8.62 32.73
C ALA A 368 -52.14 -8.15 32.23
N TYR A 369 -52.02 -8.01 30.91
CA TYR A 369 -50.84 -7.46 30.23
C TYR A 369 -51.16 -6.10 29.62
N LYS A 370 -50.18 -5.21 29.63
CA LYS A 370 -50.25 -3.91 28.97
C LYS A 370 -49.60 -4.00 27.60
N LYS A 371 -50.01 -3.12 26.68
CA LYS A 371 -49.32 -2.95 25.40
C LYS A 371 -47.81 -2.79 25.63
N ASN A 372 -47.00 -3.47 24.81
CA ASN A 372 -45.53 -3.54 24.89
C ASN A 372 -44.94 -4.33 26.06
N ASP A 373 -45.75 -4.98 26.88
CA ASP A 373 -45.26 -6.03 27.77
C ASP A 373 -44.67 -7.18 26.94
N VAL A 374 -43.51 -7.68 27.34
CA VAL A 374 -42.81 -8.79 26.68
C VAL A 374 -42.83 -10.00 27.59
N VAL A 375 -43.30 -11.12 27.08
CA VAL A 375 -43.34 -12.41 27.80
C VAL A 375 -42.53 -13.48 27.09
N GLN A 376 -42.11 -14.48 27.85
CA GLN A 376 -41.56 -15.73 27.35
C GLN A 376 -42.64 -16.81 27.35
N HIS A 377 -42.87 -17.50 26.23
CA HIS A 377 -43.75 -18.66 26.17
C HIS A 377 -43.05 -19.76 25.38
N LEU A 378 -42.81 -20.90 26.02
CA LEU A 378 -42.19 -22.09 25.43
C LEU A 378 -40.95 -21.76 24.59
N GLY A 379 -39.94 -21.13 25.22
CA GLY A 379 -38.66 -20.81 24.56
C GLY A 379 -38.71 -19.66 23.54
N GLN A 380 -39.87 -19.03 23.35
CA GLN A 380 -40.06 -17.93 22.41
C GLN A 380 -40.43 -16.64 23.15
N THR A 381 -40.20 -15.47 22.54
CA THR A 381 -40.58 -14.17 23.12
C THR A 381 -41.66 -13.46 22.32
N TYR A 382 -42.60 -12.84 23.03
CA TYR A 382 -43.76 -12.18 22.45
C TYR A 382 -44.00 -10.83 23.10
N GLN A 383 -44.44 -9.86 22.31
CA GLN A 383 -44.84 -8.52 22.74
C GLN A 383 -46.35 -8.40 22.70
N ALA A 384 -46.97 -7.91 23.76
CA ALA A 384 -48.40 -7.60 23.79
C ALA A 384 -48.70 -6.44 22.81
N SER A 385 -49.57 -6.69 21.83
CA SER A 385 -49.96 -5.73 20.80
C SER A 385 -50.94 -4.67 21.33
N SER A 386 -51.69 -5.01 22.38
CA SER A 386 -52.66 -4.16 23.06
C SER A 386 -52.77 -4.57 24.54
N SER A 387 -53.37 -3.71 25.37
CA SER A 387 -53.69 -4.08 26.75
C SER A 387 -54.84 -5.09 26.77
N HIS A 388 -54.66 -6.21 27.46
CA HIS A 388 -55.63 -7.31 27.51
C HIS A 388 -55.44 -8.17 28.76
N THR A 389 -56.42 -9.03 29.07
CA THR A 389 -56.25 -10.13 30.03
C THR A 389 -56.09 -11.42 29.24
N SER A 390 -54.99 -12.14 29.43
CA SER A 390 -54.72 -13.38 28.70
C SER A 390 -55.79 -14.45 28.99
N THR A 391 -56.13 -15.25 27.99
CA THR A 391 -57.00 -16.41 28.18
C THR A 391 -56.20 -17.60 28.72
N SER A 392 -56.84 -18.77 28.82
CA SER A 392 -56.16 -20.01 29.22
C SER A 392 -55.31 -20.64 28.10
N SER A 393 -55.52 -20.24 26.83
CA SER A 393 -54.75 -20.74 25.68
C SER A 393 -53.95 -19.60 25.07
N PHE A 394 -52.62 -19.69 25.15
CA PHE A 394 -51.73 -18.73 24.51
C PHE A 394 -51.94 -18.71 22.99
N LEU A 395 -52.20 -19.87 22.37
CA LEU A 395 -52.41 -19.97 20.93
C LEU A 395 -53.68 -19.21 20.49
N THR A 396 -54.74 -19.26 21.29
CA THR A 396 -55.96 -18.48 21.06
C THR A 396 -55.67 -16.98 21.14
N ASP A 397 -54.93 -16.55 22.15
CA ASP A 397 -54.52 -15.14 22.30
C ASP A 397 -53.59 -14.67 21.16
N PHE A 398 -52.75 -15.57 20.65
CA PHE A 398 -51.76 -15.24 19.63
C PHE A 398 -52.35 -15.25 18.22
N ASN A 399 -52.94 -16.36 17.78
CA ASN A 399 -53.33 -16.57 16.39
C ASN A 399 -54.76 -16.10 16.09
N THR A 400 -55.70 -16.33 17.03
CA THR A 400 -57.12 -16.03 16.81
C THR A 400 -57.44 -14.57 17.08
N THR A 401 -56.92 -14.00 18.18
CA THR A 401 -57.24 -12.63 18.60
C THR A 401 -56.14 -11.62 18.30
N GLY A 402 -54.92 -12.07 17.96
CA GLY A 402 -53.82 -11.18 17.57
C GLY A 402 -53.31 -10.29 18.71
N LEU A 403 -53.40 -10.75 19.96
CA LEU A 403 -52.99 -9.99 21.15
C LEU A 403 -51.48 -9.95 21.35
N TRP A 404 -50.75 -10.82 20.65
CA TRP A 404 -49.30 -10.98 20.79
C TRP A 404 -48.61 -10.90 19.42
N LEU A 405 -47.47 -10.19 19.39
CA LEU A 405 -46.52 -10.16 18.28
C LEU A 405 -45.31 -11.02 18.65
N ARG A 406 -44.99 -12.04 17.85
CA ARG A 406 -43.78 -12.86 18.06
C ARG A 406 -42.54 -12.02 17.74
N LEU A 407 -41.66 -11.86 18.72
CA LEU A 407 -40.37 -11.16 18.56
C LEU A 407 -39.22 -12.11 18.22
N SER A 408 -39.26 -13.34 18.74
CA SER A 408 -38.25 -14.36 18.45
C SER A 408 -38.88 -15.76 18.38
N SER A 409 -38.32 -16.63 17.53
CA SER A 409 -38.78 -18.02 17.34
C SER A 409 -37.71 -19.02 17.79
N GLY A 410 -37.56 -19.19 19.11
CA GLY A 410 -36.73 -20.25 19.69
C GLY A 410 -37.34 -21.65 19.54
N GLN A 411 -36.54 -22.68 19.76
CA GLN A 411 -36.99 -24.08 19.84
C GLN A 411 -37.33 -24.46 21.28
N TYR A 412 -38.34 -25.31 21.47
CA TYR A 412 -38.69 -25.82 22.79
C TYR A 412 -39.09 -27.29 22.74
N TYR A 413 -38.42 -28.12 23.54
CA TYR A 413 -38.70 -29.55 23.60
C TYR A 413 -39.92 -29.81 24.50
N ARG A 414 -41.02 -30.26 23.88
CA ARG A 414 -42.31 -30.51 24.50
C ARG A 414 -42.44 -31.91 25.11
N GLY A 415 -41.48 -32.79 24.87
CA GLY A 415 -41.56 -34.20 25.27
C GLY A 415 -42.29 -35.04 24.23
N GLY A 416 -43.11 -35.99 24.68
CA GLY A 416 -43.92 -36.81 23.78
C GLY A 416 -45.03 -36.00 23.10
N TYR A 417 -45.36 -36.35 21.85
CA TYR A 417 -46.53 -35.81 21.16
C TYR A 417 -47.81 -36.15 21.94
N SER A 418 -48.74 -35.20 21.97
CA SER A 418 -50.05 -35.36 22.59
C SER A 418 -51.12 -34.74 21.69
N ASP A 419 -52.29 -35.37 21.65
CA ASP A 419 -53.47 -34.86 20.94
C ASP A 419 -54.05 -33.63 21.66
N ALA A 420 -54.86 -32.84 20.95
CA ALA A 420 -55.54 -31.64 21.43
C ALA A 420 -54.61 -30.66 22.17
N THR A 421 -53.35 -30.57 21.71
CA THR A 421 -52.29 -29.80 22.36
C THR A 421 -51.86 -28.67 21.45
N ASP A 422 -51.82 -27.45 21.98
CA ASP A 422 -51.31 -26.30 21.25
C ASP A 422 -49.79 -26.43 21.08
N TYR A 423 -49.34 -26.51 19.84
CA TYR A 423 -47.94 -26.51 19.44
C TYR A 423 -47.60 -25.24 18.67
N PHE A 424 -46.44 -24.69 18.98
CA PHE A 424 -45.94 -23.49 18.33
C PHE A 424 -44.86 -23.87 17.31
N LYS A 425 -44.70 -23.03 16.31
CA LYS A 425 -43.60 -23.15 15.35
C LYS A 425 -42.28 -23.34 16.10
N ASN A 426 -41.49 -24.31 15.64
CA ASN A 426 -40.23 -24.76 16.23
C ASN A 426 -40.34 -25.57 17.54
N ASP A 427 -41.54 -25.89 18.02
CA ASP A 427 -41.69 -26.87 19.08
C ASP A 427 -41.23 -28.25 18.62
N LEU A 428 -40.59 -28.97 19.53
CA LEU A 428 -40.01 -30.28 19.25
C LEU A 428 -40.73 -31.35 20.05
N VAL A 429 -41.19 -32.40 19.38
CA VAL A 429 -41.89 -33.53 20.00
C VAL A 429 -41.27 -34.86 19.60
N THR A 430 -41.44 -35.85 20.46
CA THR A 430 -41.10 -37.24 20.16
C THR A 430 -42.33 -38.10 19.96
N THR A 431 -42.22 -39.08 19.07
CA THR A 431 -43.23 -40.13 18.86
C THR A 431 -42.57 -41.51 18.79
N GLY A 432 -43.36 -42.57 18.96
CA GLY A 432 -42.91 -43.96 18.94
C GLY A 432 -42.65 -44.52 20.33
N SER A 433 -41.90 -45.62 20.39
CA SER A 433 -41.55 -46.31 21.65
C SER A 433 -40.06 -46.23 21.92
N ALA A 434 -39.69 -45.92 23.16
CA ALA A 434 -38.30 -45.92 23.59
C ALA A 434 -37.66 -47.32 23.38
N PRO A 435 -36.35 -47.41 23.09
CA PRO A 435 -35.37 -46.33 23.09
C PRO A 435 -35.29 -45.53 21.77
N ASN A 436 -35.98 -45.96 20.72
CA ASN A 436 -35.82 -45.45 19.35
C ASN A 436 -37.01 -44.59 18.93
N LEU A 437 -36.98 -43.32 19.31
CA LEU A 437 -38.04 -42.36 19.02
C LEU A 437 -37.77 -41.61 17.70
N ASN A 438 -38.84 -41.10 17.10
CA ASN A 438 -38.77 -40.06 16.06
C ASN A 438 -38.80 -38.69 16.73
N LEU A 439 -38.00 -37.73 16.26
CA LEU A 439 -38.07 -36.32 16.67
C LEU A 439 -38.68 -35.49 15.53
N TYR A 440 -39.78 -34.80 15.83
CA TYR A 440 -40.45 -33.89 14.91
C TYR A 440 -40.31 -32.45 15.39
N MET A 441 -40.32 -31.52 14.45
CA MET A 441 -40.41 -30.08 14.68
C MET A 441 -41.69 -29.53 14.08
N SER A 442 -42.46 -28.79 14.87
CA SER A 442 -43.64 -28.10 14.38
C SER A 442 -43.23 -26.98 13.42
N VAL A 443 -43.85 -26.90 12.25
CA VAL A 443 -43.55 -25.87 11.24
C VAL A 443 -44.47 -24.65 11.34
N SER A 444 -45.56 -24.76 12.10
CA SER A 444 -46.65 -23.78 12.19
C SER A 444 -47.32 -23.82 13.57
N ASP A 445 -47.96 -22.71 13.93
CA ASP A 445 -48.72 -22.60 15.17
C ASP A 445 -50.10 -23.25 14.99
N HIS A 446 -50.36 -24.35 15.69
CA HIS A 446 -51.57 -25.15 15.52
C HIS A 446 -51.93 -25.92 16.79
N THR A 447 -53.18 -26.35 16.89
CA THR A 447 -53.60 -27.36 17.87
C THR A 447 -53.52 -28.72 17.18
N SER A 448 -52.79 -29.66 17.78
CA SER A 448 -52.67 -31.00 17.23
C SER A 448 -54.03 -31.69 17.11
N ASN A 449 -54.20 -32.47 16.05
CA ASN A 449 -55.41 -33.23 15.78
C ASN A 449 -55.09 -34.72 15.60
N GLY A 450 -55.63 -35.55 16.49
CA GLY A 450 -55.49 -37.00 16.45
C GLY A 450 -54.36 -37.52 17.32
N ALA A 451 -54.48 -38.80 17.67
CA ALA A 451 -53.57 -39.46 18.62
C ALA A 451 -52.13 -39.64 18.12
N ASN A 452 -51.87 -39.48 16.81
CA ASN A 452 -50.54 -39.61 16.20
C ASN A 452 -50.45 -38.74 14.94
N ILE A 453 -49.22 -38.30 14.61
CA ILE A 453 -48.88 -37.56 13.38
C ILE A 453 -49.00 -38.50 12.15
N THR A 454 -50.22 -38.71 11.66
CA THR A 454 -50.51 -39.73 10.63
C THR A 454 -51.50 -39.27 9.57
N ASP A 455 -52.49 -38.45 9.90
CA ASP A 455 -53.36 -37.85 8.89
C ASP A 455 -52.63 -36.74 8.13
N ALA A 456 -53.02 -36.51 6.88
CA ALA A 456 -52.31 -35.60 5.99
C ALA A 456 -52.33 -34.15 6.46
N ALA A 457 -53.35 -33.73 7.22
CA ALA A 457 -53.48 -32.37 7.72
C ALA A 457 -52.52 -32.13 8.89
N GLU A 458 -52.46 -33.06 9.83
CA GLU A 458 -51.52 -33.05 10.95
C GLU A 458 -50.08 -33.19 10.45
N VAL A 459 -49.79 -34.16 9.57
CA VAL A 459 -48.45 -34.36 8.99
C VAL A 459 -47.90 -33.08 8.35
N ALA A 460 -48.74 -32.27 7.70
CA ALA A 460 -48.33 -31.01 7.10
C ALA A 460 -47.86 -29.95 8.12
N GLN A 461 -48.19 -30.10 9.40
CA GLN A 461 -47.75 -29.23 10.49
C GLN A 461 -46.40 -29.63 11.08
N TRP A 462 -45.80 -30.75 10.65
CA TRP A 462 -44.58 -31.30 11.24
C TRP A 462 -43.48 -31.58 10.22
N TYR A 463 -42.25 -31.33 10.62
CA TYR A 463 -41.03 -31.72 9.90
C TYR A 463 -40.29 -32.79 10.70
N LEU A 464 -40.06 -33.96 10.12
CA LEU A 464 -39.30 -35.04 10.75
C LEU A 464 -37.80 -34.70 10.75
N LEU A 465 -37.23 -34.45 11.93
CA LEU A 465 -35.81 -34.15 12.09
C LEU A 465 -34.96 -35.42 12.21
N ILE A 466 -35.41 -36.39 13.01
CA ILE A 466 -34.69 -37.64 13.28
C ILE A 466 -35.67 -38.80 13.26
N SER A 467 -35.37 -39.85 12.50
CA SER A 467 -36.20 -41.05 12.38
C SER A 467 -35.62 -42.22 13.19
N GLY A 468 -36.36 -42.70 14.18
CA GLY A 468 -36.14 -43.99 14.86
C GLY A 468 -34.80 -44.14 15.58
N GLN A 469 -34.14 -43.04 15.93
CA GLN A 469 -32.80 -43.03 16.55
C GLN A 469 -32.69 -42.02 17.70
N PHE A 470 -33.74 -41.24 17.98
CA PHE A 470 -33.71 -40.30 19.09
C PHE A 470 -33.87 -41.07 20.42
N THR A 471 -32.88 -40.96 21.30
CA THR A 471 -32.90 -41.54 22.64
C THR A 471 -33.09 -40.45 23.69
N THR A 472 -33.70 -40.77 24.84
CA THR A 472 -33.85 -39.82 25.96
C THR A 472 -32.51 -39.44 26.63
N SER A 473 -31.43 -40.15 26.31
CA SER A 473 -30.05 -39.85 26.72
C SER A 473 -29.26 -39.02 25.70
N SER A 474 -29.85 -38.68 24.56
CA SER A 474 -29.24 -37.79 23.58
C SER A 474 -29.17 -36.38 24.20
N ASP A 475 -27.96 -35.83 24.39
CA ASP A 475 -27.67 -34.53 25.04
C ASP A 475 -28.17 -33.32 24.19
N PHE A 476 -29.48 -33.28 23.93
CA PHE A 476 -30.14 -32.31 23.07
C PHE A 476 -30.45 -31.00 23.80
N LEU A 477 -30.79 -31.07 25.10
CA LEU A 477 -31.14 -29.91 25.93
C LEU A 477 -29.97 -28.93 26.15
N ALA A 478 -28.72 -29.37 25.97
CA ALA A 478 -27.53 -28.55 26.17
C ALA A 478 -26.96 -27.91 24.89
N LYS A 479 -27.44 -28.28 23.69
CA LYS A 479 -26.82 -27.88 22.40
C LYS A 479 -27.78 -27.30 21.34
N ALA A 480 -29.04 -27.04 21.67
CA ALA A 480 -30.00 -26.43 20.73
C ALA A 480 -29.74 -24.92 20.52
N PHE A 481 -28.62 -24.61 19.87
CA PHE A 481 -28.43 -23.39 19.08
C PHE A 481 -28.14 -23.88 17.65
N PHE A 482 -29.12 -24.51 17.01
CA PHE A 482 -28.99 -24.86 15.59
C PHE A 482 -29.59 -23.75 14.71
N TYR A 483 -28.71 -23.32 13.83
CA TYR A 483 -28.76 -22.25 12.86
C TYR A 483 -30.01 -22.30 11.96
N GLY A 484 -30.52 -21.12 11.59
CA GLY A 484 -31.53 -21.00 10.55
C GLY A 484 -30.99 -21.45 9.21
N THR A 485 -31.81 -22.15 8.43
CA THR A 485 -31.58 -22.25 6.98
C THR A 485 -32.64 -21.43 6.28
N MET A 486 -32.22 -20.33 5.65
CA MET A 486 -32.94 -19.82 4.50
C MET A 486 -33.01 -20.93 3.45
N GLY A 487 -34.20 -21.18 2.94
CA GLY A 487 -34.51 -21.98 1.77
C GLY A 487 -35.79 -21.45 1.18
#